data_AF-A0ABD2UJH4-F1
#
_entry.id   AF-A0ABD2UJH4-F1
#
_cell.length_a   1.000
_cell.length_b   1.000
_cell.length_c   1.000
_cell.angle_alpha   90.00
_cell.angle_beta   90.00
_cell.angle_gamma   90.00
#
_symmetry.space_group_name_H-M   'P 1'
#
loop_
_entity.id
_entity.type
_entity.pdbx_description
1 polymer ?
#
loop_
_entity_poly.entity_id
_entity_poly.type
_entity_poly.pdbx_seq_one_letter_code
_entity_poly.pdbx_strand_id
1 'polypeptide(L)'
;MVDFMNNKAGTDMKNDGIASANISALHCIDLSCPDIHTSVTLLKQACLDSGFFYVVNHGISQEFMDEVFAQSKKLFDLPLEEKMKLLRNEKHRGYTPSLDEHLDPDNQINGDYKEGYYIGVEIPEDDPESQRPFYGSNVWPTAVF
;
A
#
# COMPACT_ATOMS: atom_id res chain seq x y z
N MET A 1 2.30 -2.90 -4.76
CA MET A 1 2.97 -1.76 -4.12
C MET A 1 2.70 -0.55 -4.97
N VAL A 2 1.75 0.31 -4.56
CA VAL A 2 1.57 1.63 -5.20
C VAL A 2 2.55 2.54 -4.47
N ASP A 3 3.53 3.05 -5.18
CA ASP A 3 4.53 3.95 -4.64
C ASP A 3 4.04 5.39 -4.89
N PHE A 4 3.68 6.08 -3.82
CA PHE A 4 3.19 7.47 -3.88
C PHE A 4 4.41 8.38 -3.95
N MET A 5 4.76 8.82 -5.16
CA MET A 5 5.88 9.75 -5.34
C MET A 5 5.51 11.16 -4.88
N ASN A 6 6.22 11.65 -3.86
CA ASN A 6 6.25 13.06 -3.50
C ASN A 6 7.04 13.84 -4.56
N ASN A 7 6.38 14.76 -5.26
CA ASN A 7 7.07 15.69 -6.15
C ASN A 7 7.84 16.74 -5.34
N LYS A 8 9.05 16.40 -4.93
CA LYS A 8 10.09 17.37 -4.54
C LYS A 8 11.44 16.94 -5.11
N ALA A 9 11.78 17.46 -6.28
CA ALA A 9 13.05 18.16 -6.52
C ALA A 9 13.21 18.50 -8.02
N GLY A 10 12.99 19.77 -8.35
CA GLY A 10 13.87 20.41 -9.34
C GLY A 10 15.09 20.93 -8.60
N THR A 11 16.28 20.48 -8.97
CA THR A 11 17.53 21.26 -9.10
C THR A 11 18.70 20.33 -9.49
N ASP A 12 19.31 20.65 -10.63
CA ASP A 12 20.67 20.37 -11.11
C ASP A 12 21.39 19.08 -10.66
N MET A 13 21.51 18.11 -11.57
CA MET A 13 22.60 17.14 -11.59
C MET A 13 23.37 17.21 -12.91
N LYS A 14 24.68 17.38 -12.76
CA LYS A 14 25.70 17.43 -13.82
C LYS A 14 25.78 16.07 -14.53
N ASN A 15 26.02 16.17 -15.83
CA ASN A 15 26.04 15.08 -16.80
C ASN A 15 27.38 14.33 -16.74
N ASP A 16 27.44 13.23 -15.97
CA ASP A 16 28.55 12.28 -16.05
C ASP A 16 28.08 11.02 -16.81
N GLY A 17 28.71 10.79 -17.95
CA GLY A 17 28.33 9.81 -18.97
C GLY A 17 28.43 8.36 -18.52
N ILE A 18 27.35 7.87 -17.91
CA ILE A 18 27.02 6.44 -17.86
C ILE A 18 25.90 6.21 -18.88
N ALA A 19 26.11 5.24 -19.76
CA ALA A 19 25.15 4.86 -20.80
C ALA A 19 23.73 4.84 -20.24
N SER A 20 22.86 5.66 -20.85
CA SER A 20 21.42 5.69 -20.60
C SER A 20 20.87 4.30 -20.88
N ALA A 21 20.85 3.45 -19.85
CA ALA A 21 19.91 2.36 -19.80
C ALA A 21 18.53 3.00 -19.97
N ASN A 22 17.74 2.46 -20.91
CA ASN A 22 16.33 2.81 -21.05
C ASN A 22 15.65 2.50 -19.71
N ILE A 23 15.65 3.47 -18.79
CA ILE A 23 14.73 3.49 -17.68
C ILE A 23 13.37 3.55 -18.36
N SER A 24 12.64 2.44 -18.34
CA SER A 24 11.24 2.39 -18.74
C SER A 24 10.57 3.58 -18.06
N ALA A 25 10.18 4.59 -18.84
CA ALA A 25 9.48 5.74 -18.31
C ALA A 25 8.13 5.20 -17.81
N LEU A 26 8.09 4.80 -16.54
CA LEU A 26 6.87 4.32 -15.91
C LEU A 26 5.83 5.42 -16.09
N HIS A 27 4.68 5.04 -16.65
CA HIS A 27 3.64 6.01 -16.99
C HIS A 27 3.20 6.75 -15.73
N CYS A 28 3.12 8.08 -15.82
CA CYS A 28 2.61 8.93 -14.76
C CYS A 28 1.21 9.41 -15.16
N ILE A 29 0.19 9.01 -14.39
CA ILE A 29 -1.23 9.28 -14.65
C ILE A 29 -1.66 10.48 -13.81
N ASP A 30 -2.02 11.58 -14.47
CA ASP A 30 -2.56 12.78 -13.82
C ASP A 30 -4.09 12.68 -13.68
N LEU A 31 -4.58 12.61 -12.44
CA LEU A 31 -6.03 12.56 -12.16
C LEU A 31 -6.71 13.93 -12.20
N SER A 32 -5.95 15.01 -12.28
CA SER A 32 -6.47 16.36 -12.48
C SER A 32 -6.61 16.76 -13.95
N CYS A 33 -6.19 15.89 -14.88
CA CYS A 33 -6.33 16.13 -16.31
C CYS A 33 -7.81 16.37 -16.66
N PRO A 34 -8.17 17.52 -17.28
CA PRO A 34 -9.56 17.81 -17.63
C PRO A 34 -10.08 16.88 -18.74
N ASP A 35 -9.19 16.30 -19.55
CA ASP A 35 -9.53 15.25 -20.49
C ASP A 35 -9.31 13.86 -19.88
N ILE A 36 -10.36 13.32 -19.30
CA ILE A 36 -10.35 11.98 -18.69
C ILE A 36 -9.98 10.88 -19.69
N HIS A 37 -10.25 11.05 -21.00
CA HIS A 37 -9.93 10.03 -22.00
C HIS A 37 -8.43 9.85 -22.17
N THR A 38 -7.65 10.92 -22.03
CA THR A 38 -6.20 10.87 -22.02
C THR A 38 -5.70 10.05 -20.83
N SER A 39 -6.15 10.34 -19.61
CA SER A 39 -5.73 9.60 -18.41
C SER A 39 -6.13 8.13 -18.46
N VAL A 40 -7.33 7.81 -18.95
CA VAL A 40 -7.79 6.41 -19.14
C VAL A 40 -6.95 5.67 -20.18
N THR A 41 -6.60 6.33 -21.29
CA THR A 41 -5.78 5.74 -22.35
C THR A 41 -4.37 5.42 -21.84
N LEU A 42 -3.74 6.38 -21.14
CA LEU A 42 -2.42 6.19 -20.54
C LEU A 42 -2.44 5.10 -19.46
N LEU A 43 -3.48 5.07 -18.62
CA LEU A 43 -3.65 4.03 -17.59
C LEU A 43 -3.74 2.64 -18.24
N LYS A 44 -4.57 2.50 -19.27
CA LYS A 44 -4.70 1.25 -20.02
C LYS A 44 -3.36 0.82 -20.62
N GLN A 45 -2.65 1.75 -21.25
CA GLN A 45 -1.36 1.49 -21.86
C GLN A 45 -0.34 1.01 -20.80
N ALA A 46 -0.30 1.67 -19.63
CA ALA A 46 0.58 1.28 -18.55
C ALA A 46 0.33 -0.13 -18.01
N CYS A 47 -0.95 -0.49 -17.85
CA CYS A 47 -1.36 -1.83 -17.45
C CYS A 47 -0.96 -2.89 -18.48
N LEU A 48 -1.01 -2.56 -19.79
CA LEU A 48 -0.64 -3.50 -20.87
C LEU A 48 0.87 -3.63 -21.06
N ASP A 49 1.62 -2.55 -20.83
CA ASP A 49 3.06 -2.53 -21.10
C ASP A 49 3.88 -3.05 -19.94
N SER A 50 3.76 -2.39 -18.78
CA SER A 50 4.62 -2.66 -17.63
C SER A 50 3.87 -3.26 -16.44
N GLY A 51 2.55 -3.08 -16.39
CA GLY A 51 1.73 -3.43 -15.21
C GLY A 51 1.89 -2.46 -14.04
N PHE A 52 2.71 -1.40 -14.18
CA PHE A 52 2.98 -0.41 -13.14
C PHE A 52 2.86 1.02 -13.69
N PHE A 53 2.46 1.94 -12.83
CA PHE A 53 2.36 3.37 -13.13
C PHE A 53 2.38 4.17 -11.83
N TYR A 54 2.72 5.46 -11.95
CA TYR A 54 2.55 6.45 -10.89
C TYR A 54 1.24 7.19 -11.09
N VAL A 55 0.63 7.65 -10.01
CA VAL A 55 -0.54 8.52 -10.02
C VAL A 55 -0.19 9.83 -9.34
N VAL A 56 -0.50 10.95 -9.99
CA VAL A 56 -0.27 12.30 -9.45
C VAL A 56 -1.57 13.09 -9.43
N ASN A 57 -1.59 14.16 -8.62
CA ASN A 57 -2.75 15.04 -8.45
C ASN A 57 -4.04 14.27 -8.07
N HIS A 58 -3.89 13.22 -7.25
CA HIS A 58 -4.99 12.36 -6.79
C HIS A 58 -5.89 13.01 -5.73
N GLY A 59 -5.57 14.23 -5.27
CA GLY A 59 -6.40 14.99 -4.33
C GLY A 59 -6.28 14.57 -2.85
N ILE A 60 -5.42 13.59 -2.52
CA ILE A 60 -5.11 13.24 -1.13
C ILE A 60 -4.04 14.20 -0.62
N SER A 61 -4.29 14.85 0.51
CA SER A 61 -3.35 15.82 1.08
C SER A 61 -2.09 15.15 1.61
N GLN A 62 -0.96 15.87 1.55
CA GLN A 62 0.30 15.41 2.15
C GLN A 62 0.14 15.16 3.65
N GLU A 63 -0.56 16.05 4.35
CA GLU A 63 -0.83 15.94 5.79
C GLU A 63 -1.52 14.62 6.14
N PHE A 64 -2.53 14.22 5.37
CA PHE A 64 -3.23 12.96 5.61
C PHE A 64 -2.33 11.74 5.36
N MET A 65 -1.52 11.76 4.29
CA MET A 65 -0.56 10.69 4.03
C MET A 65 0.48 10.58 5.17
N ASP A 66 1.01 11.71 5.62
CA ASP A 66 1.97 11.78 6.72
C ASP A 66 1.35 11.25 8.03
N GLU A 67 0.07 11.58 8.29
CA GLU A 67 -0.66 11.06 9.44
C GLU A 67 -0.82 9.53 9.38
N VAL A 68 -1.20 8.98 8.22
CA VAL A 68 -1.32 7.52 8.03
C VAL A 68 0.02 6.82 8.28
N PHE A 69 1.13 7.35 7.76
CA PHE A 69 2.46 6.80 8.02
C PHE A 69 2.87 6.94 9.49
N ALA A 70 2.53 8.04 10.15
CA ALA A 70 2.80 8.24 11.57
C ALA A 70 2.03 7.22 12.44
N GLN A 71 0.77 6.95 12.14
CA GLN A 71 -0.03 5.94 12.86
C GLN A 71 0.47 4.52 12.58
N SER A 72 0.82 4.21 11.33
CA SER A 72 1.47 2.94 10.96
C SER A 72 2.76 2.71 11.75
N LYS A 73 3.63 3.73 11.84
CA LYS A 73 4.85 3.66 12.64
C LYS A 73 4.55 3.39 14.12
N LYS A 74 3.60 4.11 14.73
CA LYS A 74 3.22 3.89 16.13
C LYS A 74 2.77 2.45 16.39
N LEU A 75 1.98 1.87 15.48
CA LEU A 75 1.52 0.49 15.58
C LEU A 75 2.69 -0.50 15.54
N PHE A 76 3.60 -0.36 14.58
CA PHE A 76 4.72 -1.30 14.40
C PHE A 76 5.85 -1.13 15.43
N ASP A 77 5.96 0.06 16.05
CA ASP A 77 6.85 0.33 17.18
C ASP A 77 6.36 -0.29 18.52
N LEU A 78 5.13 -0.81 18.60
CA LEU A 78 4.63 -1.49 19.79
C LEU A 78 5.42 -2.78 20.09
N PRO A 79 5.53 -3.18 21.37
CA PRO A 79 6.06 -4.49 21.75
C PRO A 79 5.32 -5.62 21.02
N LEU A 80 6.03 -6.70 20.70
CA LEU A 80 5.46 -7.84 19.97
C LEU A 80 4.22 -8.39 20.69
N GLU A 81 4.26 -8.47 22.02
CA GLU A 81 3.14 -8.96 22.83
C GLU A 81 1.87 -8.13 22.64
N GLU A 82 1.99 -6.81 22.46
CA GLU A 82 0.86 -5.93 22.18
C GLU A 82 0.37 -6.09 20.74
N LYS A 83 1.28 -6.21 19.76
CA LYS A 83 0.91 -6.47 18.35
C LYS A 83 0.20 -7.81 18.18
N MET A 84 0.63 -8.84 18.92
CA MET A 84 0.01 -10.18 18.90
C MET A 84 -1.40 -10.21 19.48
N LYS A 85 -1.82 -9.23 20.30
CA LYS A 85 -3.24 -9.09 20.71
C LYS A 85 -4.16 -8.72 19.54
N LEU A 86 -3.58 -8.21 18.45
CA LEU A 86 -4.28 -7.80 17.24
C LEU A 86 -4.15 -8.84 16.13
N LEU A 87 -3.75 -10.08 16.43
CA LEU A 87 -3.43 -11.12 15.44
C LEU A 87 -4.54 -11.26 14.38
N ARG A 88 -4.12 -11.40 13.12
CA ARG A 88 -4.98 -11.52 11.95
C ARG A 88 -6.00 -12.64 12.15
N ASN A 89 -7.28 -12.30 12.05
CA ASN A 89 -8.38 -13.27 12.16
C ASN A 89 -8.70 -13.97 10.82
N GLU A 90 -9.64 -14.92 10.84
CA GLU A 90 -10.08 -15.68 9.64
C GLU A 90 -10.67 -14.80 8.53
N LYS A 91 -11.08 -13.57 8.85
CA LYS A 91 -11.57 -12.58 7.88
C LYS A 91 -10.46 -11.68 7.35
N HIS A 92 -9.20 -12.01 7.63
CA HIS A 92 -8.01 -11.24 7.27
C HIS A 92 -8.08 -9.80 7.80
N ARG A 93 -8.37 -9.64 9.09
CA ARG A 93 -8.30 -8.34 9.79
C ARG A 93 -7.28 -8.42 10.92
N GLY A 94 -6.39 -7.44 11.00
CA GLY A 94 -5.40 -7.33 12.06
C GLY A 94 -3.96 -7.65 11.62
N TYR A 95 -3.11 -7.89 12.62
CA TYR A 95 -1.66 -7.98 12.54
C TYR A 95 -1.17 -9.34 12.02
N THR A 96 -0.19 -9.30 11.13
CA THR A 96 0.53 -10.45 10.60
C THR A 96 1.98 -10.38 11.07
N PRO A 97 2.46 -11.36 11.86
CA PRO A 97 3.83 -11.36 12.33
C PRO A 97 4.81 -11.61 11.18
N SER A 98 6.07 -11.23 11.40
CA SER A 98 7.16 -11.63 10.49
C SER A 98 7.17 -13.15 10.34
N LEU A 99 7.49 -13.62 9.13
CA LEU A 99 7.58 -15.03 8.77
C LEU A 99 6.24 -15.77 8.64
N ASP A 100 5.09 -15.10 8.85
CA ASP A 100 3.77 -15.75 8.77
C ASP A 100 3.37 -16.13 7.34
N GLU A 101 3.71 -15.28 6.36
CA GLU A 101 3.24 -15.46 4.97
C GLU A 101 4.20 -16.30 4.13
N HIS A 102 3.65 -17.36 3.53
CA HIS A 102 4.34 -18.31 2.66
C HIS A 102 3.59 -18.38 1.32
N LEU A 103 3.95 -17.51 0.38
CA LEU A 103 3.33 -17.38 -0.93
C LEU A 103 3.96 -18.30 -2.00
N ASP A 104 5.21 -18.68 -1.78
CA ASP A 104 5.96 -19.61 -2.61
C ASP A 104 6.65 -20.67 -1.74
N PRO A 105 5.92 -21.73 -1.33
CA PRO A 105 6.42 -22.72 -0.38
C PRO A 105 7.69 -23.45 -0.83
N ASP A 106 7.94 -23.52 -2.14
CA ASP A 106 9.11 -24.19 -2.70
C ASP A 106 10.39 -23.35 -2.52
N ASN A 107 10.26 -22.02 -2.46
CA ASN A 107 11.39 -21.09 -2.37
C ASN A 107 11.47 -20.30 -1.05
N GLN A 108 10.38 -20.26 -0.27
CA GLN A 108 10.29 -19.50 0.99
C GLN A 108 10.38 -20.43 2.21
N ILE A 109 11.61 -20.77 2.61
CA ILE A 109 11.87 -21.69 3.72
C ILE A 109 11.33 -21.17 5.07
N ASN A 110 11.44 -19.86 5.30
CA ASN A 110 11.08 -19.24 6.57
C ASN A 110 9.84 -18.33 6.46
N GLY A 111 9.21 -18.19 5.30
CA GLY A 111 8.19 -17.17 5.04
C GLY A 111 8.77 -15.76 4.84
N ASP A 112 7.89 -14.78 4.69
CA ASP A 112 8.26 -13.39 4.37
C ASP A 112 8.85 -12.63 5.57
N TYR A 113 9.99 -11.97 5.35
CA TYR A 113 10.65 -11.07 6.33
C TYR A 113 9.95 -9.70 6.40
N LYS A 114 8.64 -9.71 6.59
CA LYS A 114 7.82 -8.51 6.77
C LYS A 114 6.75 -8.79 7.81
N GLU A 115 6.48 -7.80 8.64
CA GLU A 115 5.22 -7.74 9.38
C GLU A 115 4.18 -6.95 8.57
N GLY A 116 2.90 -7.14 8.88
CA GLY A 116 1.80 -6.50 8.15
C GLY A 116 0.59 -6.24 9.02
N TYR A 117 -0.32 -5.42 8.51
CA TYR A 117 -1.61 -5.18 9.14
C TYR A 117 -2.69 -5.07 8.07
N TYR A 118 -3.74 -5.87 8.21
CA TYR A 118 -4.84 -5.92 7.27
C TYR A 118 -6.04 -5.13 7.78
N ILE A 119 -6.43 -4.12 7.00
CA ILE A 119 -7.63 -3.31 7.19
C ILE A 119 -8.52 -3.56 5.97
N GLY A 120 -9.80 -3.82 6.21
CA GLY A 120 -10.79 -3.90 5.16
C GLY A 120 -11.94 -2.92 5.39
N VAL A 121 -12.98 -3.04 4.56
CA VAL A 121 -14.22 -2.28 4.76
C VAL A 121 -14.80 -2.63 6.13
N GLU A 122 -15.13 -1.59 6.90
CA GLU A 122 -15.76 -1.71 8.22
C GLU A 122 -17.21 -2.16 8.04
N ILE A 123 -17.51 -3.37 8.49
CA ILE A 123 -18.86 -3.96 8.43
C ILE A 123 -19.25 -4.37 9.85
N PRO A 124 -20.34 -3.84 10.42
CA PRO A 124 -20.84 -4.25 11.73
C PRO A 124 -21.15 -5.75 11.80
N GLU A 125 -21.02 -6.34 12.99
CA GLU A 125 -21.27 -7.78 13.17
C GLU A 125 -22.73 -8.19 12.94
N ASP A 126 -23.67 -7.28 13.14
CA ASP A 126 -25.10 -7.47 12.91
C ASP A 126 -25.51 -7.27 11.44
N ASP A 127 -24.61 -6.79 10.59
CA ASP A 127 -24.87 -6.65 9.16
C ASP A 127 -24.85 -8.03 8.48
N PRO A 128 -25.85 -8.39 7.65
CA PRO A 128 -25.85 -9.64 6.89
C PRO A 128 -24.61 -9.85 6.01
N GLU A 129 -23.98 -8.78 5.52
CA GLU A 129 -22.75 -8.86 4.73
C GLU A 129 -21.57 -9.36 5.54
N SER A 130 -21.61 -9.26 6.88
CA SER A 130 -20.57 -9.80 7.77
C SER A 130 -20.42 -11.32 7.67
N GLN A 131 -21.39 -12.04 7.10
CA GLN A 131 -21.31 -13.48 6.87
C GLN A 131 -20.46 -13.85 5.65
N ARG A 132 -20.11 -12.86 4.81
CA ARG A 132 -19.30 -13.08 3.61
C ARG A 132 -17.82 -13.26 3.98
N PRO A 133 -17.06 -14.12 3.29
CA PRO A 133 -15.62 -14.23 3.48
C PRO A 133 -14.94 -12.88 3.34
N PHE A 134 -14.05 -12.53 4.26
CA PHE A 134 -13.32 -11.26 4.31
C PHE A 134 -14.16 -10.00 4.61
N TYR A 135 -15.41 -10.12 5.05
CA TYR A 135 -16.26 -9.01 5.48
C TYR A 135 -16.53 -9.10 6.99
N GLY A 136 -16.33 -8.00 7.70
CA GLY A 136 -16.54 -7.91 9.14
C GLY A 136 -15.76 -6.75 9.73
N SER A 137 -15.92 -6.56 11.04
CA SER A 137 -15.32 -5.45 11.76
C SER A 137 -13.79 -5.53 11.74
N ASN A 138 -13.14 -4.38 11.65
CA ASN A 138 -11.68 -4.33 11.77
C ASN A 138 -11.28 -4.58 13.23
N VAL A 139 -10.12 -5.18 13.40
CA VAL A 139 -9.45 -5.22 14.70
C VAL A 139 -8.69 -3.90 14.79
N TRP A 140 -8.91 -3.09 15.83
CA TRP A 140 -8.23 -1.80 16.01
C TRP A 140 -7.39 -1.82 17.30
N PRO A 141 -6.20 -1.21 17.31
CA PRO A 141 -5.39 -1.11 18.52
C PRO A 141 -6.09 -0.21 19.56
N THR A 142 -6.35 -0.74 20.75
CA THR A 142 -6.90 0.05 21.87
C THR A 142 -5.83 0.89 22.58
N ALA A 143 -4.55 0.53 22.44
CA ALA A 143 -3.42 1.18 23.08
C ALA A 143 -2.86 2.39 22.31
N VAL A 144 -3.47 2.76 21.17
CA VAL A 144 -2.92 3.76 20.24
C VAL A 144 -3.98 4.76 19.80
N PHE A 145 -4.77 5.30 20.74
CA PHE A 145 -5.62 6.50 20.53
C PHE A 145 -5.79 7.27 21.83
#